data_AF-A0A8H4UUP2-F1
#
_entry.id   AF-A0A8H4UUP2-F1
#
_cell.length_a   1.000
_cell.length_b   1.000
_cell.length_c   1.000
_cell.angle_alpha   90.00
_cell.angle_beta   90.00
_cell.angle_gamma   90.00
#
_symmetry.space_group_name_H-M   'P 1'
#
loop_
_entity.id
_entity.type
_entity.pdbx_description
1 polymer ?
#
loop_
_entity_poly.entity_id
_entity_poly.type
_entity_poly.pdbx_seq_one_letter_code
_entity_poly.pdbx_strand_id
1 'polypeptide(L)'
;MRPLTEKETQTLFEKLANYTGNSLKNLIAPLDDSPNADRYVFRLVRDRVFYVRLSIANLATSIQREKILSLGTCLGKFTRTGKFRLHVTALPIIAEHARYKVWVKENGTMPFLYGSNIVKAHVGRWSEDCPEHQGVVVYSMNDTPLGFGVTARSTAEARRLDPTGVTCFRQADCGEYLRDEDNLFATG
;
A
#
# COMPACT_ATOMS: atom_id res chain seq x y z
N MET A 1 12.42 18.47 -4.45
CA MET A 1 12.38 17.02 -4.17
C MET A 1 13.54 16.69 -3.25
N ARG A 2 13.33 15.97 -2.15
CA ARG A 2 14.41 15.64 -1.22
C ARG A 2 14.41 14.15 -0.83
N PRO A 3 15.55 13.60 -0.39
CA PRO A 3 15.58 12.33 0.33
C PRO A 3 14.75 12.39 1.62
N LEU A 4 14.28 11.22 2.08
CA LEU A 4 13.66 11.09 3.39
C LEU A 4 14.73 11.19 4.46
N THR A 5 14.38 11.76 5.62
CA THR A 5 15.20 11.69 6.83
C THR A 5 15.20 10.27 7.39
N GLU A 6 16.11 9.96 8.31
CA GLU A 6 16.19 8.64 8.94
C GLU A 6 14.87 8.27 9.65
N LYS A 7 14.30 9.21 10.42
CA LYS A 7 13.01 9.03 11.11
C LYS A 7 11.84 8.79 10.15
N GLU A 8 11.77 9.56 9.07
CA GLU A 8 10.74 9.38 8.03
C GLU A 8 10.90 8.03 7.34
N THR A 9 12.14 7.63 7.07
CA THR A 9 12.47 6.35 6.44
C THR A 9 12.05 5.18 7.31
N GLN A 10 12.35 5.24 8.62
CA GLN A 10 11.90 4.24 9.58
C GLN A 10 10.37 4.15 9.61
N THR A 11 9.68 5.29 9.73
CA THR A 11 8.20 5.34 9.79
C THR A 11 7.56 4.76 8.52
N LEU A 12 8.14 5.05 7.35
CA LEU A 12 7.70 4.49 6.07
C LEU A 12 7.89 2.97 6.06
N PHE A 13 9.10 2.49 6.39
CA PHE A 13 9.41 1.07 6.34
C PHE A 13 8.63 0.25 7.37
N GLU A 14 8.40 0.77 8.58
CA GLU A 14 7.50 0.14 9.55
C GLU A 14 6.09 -0.04 8.96
N LYS A 15 5.57 0.98 8.27
CA LYS A 15 4.24 0.89 7.63
C LYS A 15 4.21 -0.11 6.48
N LEU A 16 5.26 -0.20 5.67
CA LEU A 16 5.35 -1.14 4.55
C LEU A 16 5.59 -2.58 5.03
N ALA A 17 6.44 -2.77 6.05
CA ALA A 17 6.75 -4.06 6.65
C ALA A 17 5.49 -4.75 7.20
N ASN A 18 4.50 -3.96 7.66
CA ASN A 18 3.20 -4.49 8.07
C ASN A 18 2.43 -5.21 6.95
N TYR A 19 2.74 -4.99 5.68
CA TYR A 19 2.13 -5.69 4.54
C TYR A 19 3.08 -6.70 3.89
N THR A 20 4.36 -6.35 3.76
CA THR A 20 5.34 -7.14 2.98
C THR A 20 6.19 -8.09 3.83
N GLY A 21 6.29 -7.85 5.14
CA GLY A 21 7.27 -8.55 6.00
C GLY A 21 8.70 -8.42 5.46
N ASN A 22 9.43 -9.54 5.44
CA ASN A 22 10.85 -9.59 5.05
C ASN A 22 11.11 -9.27 3.57
N SER A 23 10.11 -9.43 2.69
CA SER A 23 10.22 -9.14 1.25
C SER A 23 10.39 -7.66 0.94
N LEU A 24 10.29 -6.79 1.95
CA LEU A 24 10.53 -5.35 1.83
C LEU A 24 11.92 -5.03 1.25
N LYS A 25 12.93 -5.86 1.52
CA LYS A 25 14.29 -5.68 1.02
C LYS A 25 14.35 -5.69 -0.52
N ASN A 26 13.43 -6.40 -1.16
CA ASN A 26 13.38 -6.50 -2.62
C ASN A 26 12.97 -5.17 -3.27
N LEU A 27 12.25 -4.29 -2.55
CA LEU A 27 11.87 -2.97 -3.07
C LEU A 27 13.05 -2.00 -3.21
N ILE A 28 14.16 -2.25 -2.52
CA ILE A 28 15.35 -1.39 -2.56
C ILE A 28 16.56 -2.09 -3.17
N ALA A 29 16.38 -3.34 -3.61
CA ALA A 29 17.42 -4.11 -4.24
C ALA A 29 17.87 -3.44 -5.56
N PRO A 30 19.17 -3.55 -5.90
CA PRO A 30 19.64 -3.22 -7.24
C PRO A 30 18.87 -3.97 -8.32
N LEU A 31 18.66 -3.34 -9.47
CA LEU A 31 17.96 -3.98 -10.61
C LEU A 31 18.83 -5.01 -11.33
N ASP A 32 20.15 -4.89 -11.21
CA ASP A 32 21.12 -5.80 -11.79
C ASP A 32 22.37 -5.90 -10.89
N ASP A 33 23.27 -6.84 -11.21
CA ASP A 33 24.52 -7.07 -10.50
C ASP A 33 25.66 -6.15 -10.97
N SER A 34 25.36 -5.12 -11.78
CA SER A 34 26.39 -4.21 -12.28
C SER A 34 26.89 -3.27 -11.18
N PRO A 35 28.15 -2.81 -11.25
CA PRO A 35 28.72 -1.94 -10.22
C PRO A 35 27.99 -0.59 -10.04
N ASN A 36 27.21 -0.15 -11.04
CA ASN A 36 26.39 1.07 -11.01
C ASN A 36 24.91 0.77 -11.30
N ALA A 37 24.44 -0.39 -10.85
CA ALA A 37 23.05 -0.82 -11.00
C ALA A 37 22.08 0.27 -10.55
N ASP A 38 21.12 0.58 -11.43
CA ASP A 38 20.02 1.46 -11.04
C ASP A 38 19.17 0.77 -9.98
N ARG A 39 18.54 1.55 -9.13
CA ARG A 39 17.72 1.06 -8.02
C ARG A 39 16.56 1.99 -7.76
N TYR A 40 15.52 1.46 -7.15
CA TYR A 40 14.45 2.32 -6.70
C TYR A 40 14.81 3.04 -5.39
N VAL A 41 14.41 4.30 -5.31
CA VAL A 41 14.62 5.17 -4.16
C VAL A 41 13.32 5.87 -3.80
N PHE A 42 13.19 6.20 -2.51
CA PHE A 42 12.10 7.01 -2.01
C PHE A 42 12.49 8.49 -2.04
N ARG A 43 11.58 9.33 -2.55
CA ARG A 43 11.74 10.78 -2.59
C ARG A 43 10.52 11.45 -2.02
N LEU A 44 10.74 12.46 -1.17
CA LEU A 44 9.67 13.28 -0.63
C LEU A 44 9.51 14.54 -1.49
N VAL A 45 8.27 14.81 -1.89
CA VAL A 45 7.86 16.06 -2.52
C VAL A 45 6.66 16.59 -1.75
N ARG A 46 6.83 17.76 -1.14
CA ARG A 46 5.87 18.31 -0.15
C ARG A 46 5.72 17.30 1.00
N ASP A 47 4.56 16.67 1.15
CA ASP A 47 4.30 15.66 2.18
C ASP A 47 4.14 14.24 1.61
N ARG A 48 4.27 14.09 0.28
CA ARG A 48 4.05 12.82 -0.43
C ARG A 48 5.36 12.10 -0.71
N VAL A 49 5.36 10.79 -0.49
CA VAL A 49 6.49 9.90 -0.76
C VAL A 49 6.26 9.21 -2.10
N PHE A 50 7.26 9.33 -2.96
CA PHE A 50 7.29 8.75 -4.29
C PHE A 50 8.35 7.65 -4.37
N TYR A 51 8.00 6.57 -5.07
CA TYR A 51 8.87 5.46 -5.44
C TYR A 51 9.27 5.61 -6.90
N VAL A 52 10.56 5.79 -7.14
CA VAL A 52 11.12 6.14 -8.45
C VAL A 52 12.53 5.55 -8.60
N ARG A 53 12.97 5.31 -9.84
CA ARG A 53 14.36 4.93 -10.12
C ARG A 53 15.34 6.06 -9.79
N LEU A 54 16.53 5.72 -9.32
CA LEU A 54 17.56 6.69 -8.93
C LEU A 54 18.00 7.55 -10.13
N SER A 55 18.15 6.95 -11.31
CA SER A 55 18.44 7.66 -12.56
C SER A 55 17.45 8.80 -12.84
N ILE A 56 16.15 8.49 -12.76
CA ILE A 56 15.06 9.44 -12.99
C ILE A 56 15.01 10.50 -11.88
N ALA A 57 15.20 10.09 -10.62
CA ALA A 57 15.25 11.02 -9.49
C ALA A 57 16.38 12.05 -9.62
N ASN A 58 17.53 11.64 -10.14
CA ASN A 58 18.67 12.52 -10.36
C ASN A 58 18.40 13.51 -11.49
N LEU A 59 17.78 13.10 -12.59
CA LEU A 59 17.37 14.00 -13.69
C LEU A 59 16.34 15.03 -13.22
N ALA A 60 15.40 14.61 -12.38
CA ALA A 60 14.33 15.48 -11.88
C ALA A 60 14.83 16.55 -10.88
N THR A 61 16.09 16.53 -10.47
CA THR A 61 16.70 17.61 -9.67
C THR A 61 16.79 18.94 -10.44
N SER A 62 16.78 18.89 -11.78
CA SER A 62 16.76 20.08 -12.65
C SER A 62 15.43 20.85 -12.63
N ILE A 63 14.36 20.26 -12.10
CA ILE A 63 13.03 20.84 -12.07
C ILE A 63 12.78 21.51 -10.72
N GLN A 64 12.29 22.76 -10.74
CA GLN A 64 11.93 23.50 -9.53
C GLN A 64 10.87 22.76 -8.71
N ARG A 65 11.03 22.75 -7.37
CA ARG A 65 10.16 22.00 -6.45
C ARG A 65 8.67 22.33 -6.61
N GLU A 66 8.33 23.59 -6.86
CA GLU A 66 6.95 24.06 -7.03
C GLU A 66 6.29 23.51 -8.30
N LYS A 67 7.09 23.28 -9.35
CA LYS A 67 6.64 22.79 -10.66
C LYS A 67 6.54 21.26 -10.72
N ILE A 68 7.07 20.54 -9.73
CA ILE A 68 6.98 19.07 -9.67
C ILE A 68 5.61 18.70 -9.07
N LEU A 69 4.75 18.10 -9.91
CA LEU A 69 3.45 17.57 -9.50
C LEU A 69 3.56 16.12 -8.97
N SER A 70 4.15 15.23 -9.76
CA SER A 70 4.31 13.81 -9.44
C SER A 70 5.60 13.27 -10.05
N LEU A 71 6.13 12.19 -9.47
CA LEU A 71 7.33 11.53 -9.96
C LEU A 71 7.26 10.03 -9.66
N GLY A 72 7.19 9.18 -10.70
CA GLY A 72 7.03 7.75 -10.50
C GLY A 72 5.71 7.41 -9.79
N THR A 73 5.74 6.50 -8.83
CA THR A 73 4.52 6.05 -8.13
C THR A 73 4.43 6.67 -6.74
N CYS A 74 3.34 7.38 -6.45
CA CYS A 74 3.06 7.86 -5.09
C CYS A 74 2.72 6.67 -4.19
N LEU A 75 3.45 6.48 -3.09
CA LEU A 75 3.10 5.45 -2.12
C LEU A 75 2.11 5.95 -1.07
N GLY A 76 2.14 7.24 -0.78
CA GLY A 76 1.33 7.82 0.28
C GLY A 76 1.88 9.14 0.75
N LYS A 77 1.39 9.59 1.91
CA LYS A 77 1.81 10.88 2.50
C LYS A 77 2.00 10.80 3.99
N PHE A 78 2.85 11.67 4.51
CA PHE A 78 2.93 11.93 5.94
C PHE A 78 1.74 12.78 6.39
N THR A 79 1.14 12.40 7.50
CA THR A 79 0.13 13.21 8.19
C THR A 79 0.81 14.30 9.01
N ARG A 80 0.06 15.34 9.41
CA ARG A 80 0.54 16.37 10.34
C ARG A 80 1.07 15.80 11.66
N THR A 81 0.56 14.64 12.07
CA THR A 81 0.99 13.89 13.26
C THR A 81 2.25 13.04 13.04
N GLY A 82 2.86 13.09 11.85
CA GLY A 82 4.06 12.34 11.51
C GLY A 82 3.84 10.86 11.18
N LYS A 83 2.60 10.39 11.07
CA LYS A 83 2.29 9.01 10.67
C LYS A 83 2.27 8.91 9.14
N PHE A 84 2.67 7.76 8.60
CA PHE A 84 2.59 7.50 7.17
C PHE A 84 1.24 6.88 6.78
N ARG A 85 0.48 7.57 5.92
CA ARG A 85 -0.76 7.06 5.32
C ARG A 85 -0.46 6.49 3.95
N LEU A 86 -0.59 5.17 3.81
CA LEU A 86 -0.44 4.46 2.54
C LEU A 86 -1.65 4.76 1.65
N HIS A 87 -1.41 5.06 0.37
CA HIS A 87 -2.44 5.29 -0.64
C HIS A 87 -2.64 4.06 -1.51
N VAL A 88 -3.82 3.93 -2.13
CA VAL A 88 -4.10 2.81 -3.05
C VAL A 88 -3.16 2.77 -4.27
N THR A 89 -2.55 3.90 -4.64
CA THR A 89 -1.53 3.99 -5.69
C THR A 89 -0.30 3.11 -5.43
N ALA A 90 -0.04 2.75 -4.16
CA ALA A 90 1.02 1.80 -3.80
C ALA A 90 0.69 0.33 -4.12
N LEU A 91 -0.58 0.02 -4.42
CA LEU A 91 -1.09 -1.34 -4.52
C LEU A 91 -0.31 -2.23 -5.50
N PRO A 92 0.02 -1.80 -6.73
CA PRO A 92 0.75 -2.65 -7.67
C PRO A 92 2.12 -3.09 -7.14
N ILE A 93 2.80 -2.22 -6.40
CA ILE A 93 4.13 -2.47 -5.84
C ILE A 93 4.05 -3.39 -4.62
N ILE A 94 3.09 -3.12 -3.72
CA ILE A 94 2.98 -3.86 -2.45
C ILE A 94 2.30 -5.22 -2.63
N ALA A 95 1.38 -5.34 -3.59
CA ALA A 95 0.63 -6.57 -3.85
C ALA A 95 1.55 -7.75 -4.20
N GLU A 96 2.60 -7.51 -4.98
CA GLU A 96 3.59 -8.52 -5.40
C GLU A 96 4.36 -9.10 -4.20
N HIS A 97 4.63 -8.27 -3.20
CA HIS A 97 5.42 -8.66 -2.02
C HIS A 97 4.58 -8.90 -0.77
N ALA A 98 3.24 -8.90 -0.88
CA ALA A 98 2.34 -9.02 0.25
C ALA A 98 2.46 -10.39 0.93
N ARG A 99 2.74 -10.37 2.24
CA ARG A 99 2.85 -11.59 3.06
C ARG A 99 1.49 -12.24 3.27
N TYR A 100 0.48 -11.45 3.58
CA TYR A 100 -0.87 -11.92 3.87
C TYR A 100 -1.88 -11.31 2.90
N LYS A 101 -2.78 -12.16 2.42
CA LYS A 101 -3.75 -11.86 1.38
C LYS A 101 -5.13 -12.37 1.76
N VAL A 102 -6.16 -11.61 1.39
CA VAL A 102 -7.57 -11.99 1.57
C VAL A 102 -8.27 -11.86 0.22
N TRP A 103 -8.87 -12.95 -0.25
CA TRP A 103 -9.65 -12.98 -1.47
C TRP A 103 -11.12 -12.80 -1.13
N VAL A 104 -11.75 -11.85 -1.80
CA VAL A 104 -13.14 -11.46 -1.62
C VAL A 104 -13.96 -12.05 -2.75
N LYS A 105 -15.08 -12.69 -2.40
CA LYS A 105 -16.09 -13.18 -3.33
C LYS A 105 -16.71 -12.02 -4.11
N GLU A 106 -17.33 -12.35 -5.24
CA GLU A 106 -17.95 -11.35 -6.11
C GLU A 106 -18.99 -10.47 -5.39
N ASN A 107 -19.83 -11.07 -4.54
CA ASN A 107 -20.82 -10.36 -3.73
C ASN A 107 -20.22 -9.33 -2.76
N GLY A 108 -18.96 -9.52 -2.34
CA GLY A 108 -18.25 -8.63 -1.44
C GLY A 108 -17.34 -7.61 -2.13
N THR A 109 -17.11 -7.74 -3.44
CA THR A 109 -16.18 -6.89 -4.18
C THR A 109 -16.69 -5.47 -4.29
N MET A 110 -17.95 -5.28 -4.73
CA MET A 110 -18.55 -3.95 -4.85
C MET A 110 -18.67 -3.24 -3.49
N PRO A 111 -19.16 -3.89 -2.40
CA PRO A 111 -19.14 -3.28 -1.07
C PRO A 111 -17.75 -2.79 -0.64
N PHE A 112 -16.70 -3.57 -0.89
CA PHE A 112 -15.33 -3.20 -0.55
C PHE A 112 -14.83 -2.00 -1.37
N LEU A 113 -15.07 -2.00 -2.69
CA LEU A 113 -14.74 -0.88 -3.58
C LEU A 113 -15.57 0.38 -3.30
N TYR A 114 -16.67 0.26 -2.56
CA TYR A 114 -17.41 1.39 -2.01
C TYR A 114 -16.99 1.76 -0.58
N GLY A 115 -15.88 1.23 -0.08
CA GLY A 115 -15.28 1.59 1.20
C GLY A 115 -15.85 0.85 2.41
N SER A 116 -16.64 -0.20 2.20
CA SER A 116 -17.12 -1.03 3.31
C SER A 116 -16.04 -1.99 3.81
N ASN A 117 -16.15 -2.39 5.08
CA ASN A 117 -15.34 -3.46 5.65
C ASN A 117 -15.71 -4.82 5.05
N ILE A 118 -14.77 -5.77 5.13
CA ILE A 118 -15.02 -7.15 4.68
C ILE A 118 -15.62 -7.92 5.85
N VAL A 119 -16.80 -8.48 5.63
CA VAL A 119 -17.46 -9.40 6.56
C VAL A 119 -17.18 -10.85 6.17
N LYS A 120 -17.41 -11.77 7.09
CA LYS A 120 -17.13 -13.20 6.90
C LYS A 120 -17.82 -13.78 5.66
N ALA A 121 -19.06 -13.39 5.37
CA ALA A 121 -19.80 -13.85 4.20
C ALA A 121 -19.07 -13.56 2.87
N HIS A 122 -18.33 -12.46 2.82
CA HIS A 122 -17.59 -11.98 1.64
C HIS A 122 -16.25 -12.67 1.45
N VAL A 123 -15.71 -13.35 2.47
CA VAL A 123 -14.41 -14.00 2.40
C VAL A 123 -14.49 -15.27 1.56
N GLY A 124 -13.66 -15.35 0.52
CA GLY A 124 -13.47 -16.54 -0.32
C GLY A 124 -12.26 -17.36 0.12
N ARG A 125 -11.05 -16.77 0.03
CA ARG A 125 -9.78 -17.38 0.46
C ARG A 125 -9.04 -16.44 1.41
N TRP A 126 -8.20 -16.98 2.28
CA TRP A 126 -7.41 -16.21 3.24
C TRP A 126 -6.09 -16.94 3.47
N SER A 127 -4.98 -16.21 3.50
CA SER A 127 -3.68 -16.73 3.95
C SER A 127 -3.77 -17.44 5.31
N GLU A 128 -3.08 -18.56 5.44
CA GLU A 128 -3.01 -19.27 6.72
C GLU A 128 -2.16 -18.49 7.73
N ASP A 129 -2.39 -18.76 9.02
CA ASP A 129 -1.65 -18.18 10.15
C ASP A 129 -1.57 -16.64 10.19
N CYS A 130 -2.53 -15.95 9.55
CA CYS A 130 -2.63 -14.50 9.64
C CYS A 130 -3.09 -14.10 11.05
N PRO A 131 -2.30 -13.32 11.81
CA PRO A 131 -2.67 -12.81 13.13
C PRO A 131 -3.78 -11.76 13.07
N GLU A 132 -4.33 -11.39 14.23
CA GLU A 132 -5.17 -10.19 14.35
C GLU A 132 -4.32 -8.91 14.20
N HIS A 133 -4.96 -7.82 13.75
CA HIS A 133 -4.33 -6.49 13.54
C HIS A 133 -3.13 -6.45 12.58
N GLN A 134 -3.06 -7.41 11.65
CA GLN A 134 -2.05 -7.47 10.63
C GLN A 134 -2.50 -6.80 9.33
N GLY A 135 -1.57 -6.13 8.64
CA GLY A 135 -1.80 -5.59 7.29
C GLY A 135 -1.97 -6.71 6.26
N VAL A 136 -3.02 -6.63 5.45
CA VAL A 136 -3.34 -7.58 4.38
C VAL A 136 -3.61 -6.85 3.08
N VAL A 137 -3.30 -7.50 1.97
CA VAL A 137 -3.74 -7.04 0.64
C VAL A 137 -5.01 -7.79 0.26
N VAL A 138 -6.01 -7.04 -0.18
CA VAL A 138 -7.32 -7.56 -0.58
C VAL A 138 -7.29 -7.84 -2.07
N TYR A 139 -7.75 -9.03 -2.46
CA TYR A 139 -7.82 -9.50 -3.84
C TYR A 139 -9.25 -9.88 -4.21
N SER A 140 -9.58 -9.82 -5.49
CA SER A 140 -10.76 -10.50 -6.04
C SER A 140 -10.48 -11.99 -6.20
N MET A 141 -11.52 -12.80 -6.44
CA MET A 141 -11.34 -14.24 -6.71
C MET A 141 -10.50 -14.55 -7.96
N ASN A 142 -10.31 -13.57 -8.85
CA ASN A 142 -9.53 -13.66 -10.09
C ASN A 142 -8.08 -13.15 -9.91
N ASP A 143 -7.56 -13.15 -8.67
CA ASP A 143 -6.20 -12.70 -8.34
C ASP A 143 -5.90 -11.24 -8.73
N THR A 144 -6.94 -10.41 -8.85
CA THR A 144 -6.77 -8.96 -9.07
C THR A 144 -6.68 -8.24 -7.73
N PRO A 145 -5.62 -7.46 -7.45
CA PRO A 145 -5.53 -6.69 -6.20
C PRO A 145 -6.55 -5.55 -6.19
N LEU A 146 -7.31 -5.45 -5.09
CA LEU A 146 -8.41 -4.48 -4.91
C LEU A 146 -8.07 -3.37 -3.92
N GLY A 147 -7.15 -3.61 -2.98
CA GLY A 147 -6.82 -2.62 -1.96
C GLY A 147 -6.05 -3.17 -0.76
N PHE A 148 -6.02 -2.37 0.29
CA PHE A 148 -5.38 -2.67 1.57
C PHE A 148 -6.41 -2.82 2.68
N GLY A 149 -6.12 -3.73 3.60
CA GLY A 149 -6.92 -3.93 4.80
C GLY A 149 -6.06 -4.25 6.01
N VAL A 150 -6.70 -4.26 7.18
CA VAL A 150 -6.12 -4.74 8.44
C VAL A 150 -7.05 -5.80 9.00
N THR A 151 -6.53 -6.97 9.33
CA THR A 151 -7.33 -8.06 9.90
C THR A 151 -7.98 -7.62 11.22
N ALA A 152 -9.30 -7.80 11.31
CA ALA A 152 -10.06 -7.58 12.53
C ALA A 152 -9.99 -8.79 13.47
N ARG A 153 -9.65 -9.98 12.96
CA ARG A 153 -9.50 -11.23 13.72
C ARG A 153 -8.41 -12.09 13.10
N SER A 154 -7.88 -13.02 13.89
CA SER A 154 -6.96 -14.04 13.38
C SER A 154 -7.64 -14.97 12.38
N THR A 155 -6.86 -15.69 11.57
CA THR A 155 -7.41 -16.65 10.59
C THR A 155 -8.27 -17.74 11.25
N ALA A 156 -7.85 -18.23 12.41
CA ALA A 156 -8.56 -19.27 13.16
C ALA A 156 -9.93 -18.78 13.67
N GLU A 157 -9.98 -17.56 14.21
CA GLU A 157 -11.21 -16.94 14.69
C GLU A 157 -12.12 -16.51 13.55
N ALA A 158 -11.55 -16.00 12.45
CA ALA A 158 -12.29 -15.65 11.24
C ALA A 158 -13.01 -16.86 10.63
N ARG A 159 -12.58 -18.09 10.89
CA ARG A 159 -13.31 -19.31 10.47
C ARG A 159 -14.57 -19.58 11.31
N ARG A 160 -14.62 -19.10 12.55
CA ARG A 160 -15.70 -19.36 13.52
C ARG A 160 -16.70 -18.20 13.67
N LEU A 161 -16.42 -17.06 13.04
CA LEU A 161 -17.28 -15.88 13.07
C LEU A 161 -18.61 -16.11 12.36
N ASP A 162 -19.64 -15.41 12.84
CA ASP A 162 -20.91 -15.24 12.16
C ASP A 162 -20.71 -14.60 10.76
N PRO A 163 -21.53 -14.95 9.74
CA PRO A 163 -21.41 -14.37 8.40
C PRO A 163 -21.38 -12.84 8.34
N THR A 164 -22.02 -12.14 9.28
CA THR A 164 -22.04 -10.67 9.38
C THR A 164 -20.85 -10.09 10.12
N GLY A 165 -20.07 -10.93 10.81
CA GLY A 165 -18.90 -10.52 11.57
C GLY A 165 -17.83 -9.89 10.68
N VAL A 166 -17.32 -8.73 11.10
CA VAL A 166 -16.22 -8.05 10.40
C VAL A 166 -14.94 -8.86 10.55
N THR A 167 -14.32 -9.20 9.43
CA THR A 167 -13.08 -9.97 9.41
C THR A 167 -11.88 -9.12 9.03
N CYS A 168 -12.06 -8.09 8.20
CA CYS A 168 -10.99 -7.19 7.79
C CYS A 168 -11.51 -5.76 7.68
N PHE A 169 -10.80 -4.85 8.33
CA PHE A 169 -11.04 -3.41 8.26
C PHE A 169 -10.41 -2.85 6.99
N ARG A 170 -11.23 -2.18 6.19
CA ARG A 170 -10.76 -1.52 4.97
C ARG A 170 -9.80 -0.38 5.32
N GLN A 171 -8.68 -0.28 4.60
CA GLN A 171 -7.73 0.84 4.73
C GLN A 171 -7.75 1.74 3.50
N ALA A 172 -7.63 1.16 2.31
CA ALA A 172 -7.73 1.84 1.02
C ALA A 172 -8.22 0.85 -0.03
N ASP A 173 -8.93 1.33 -1.06
CA ASP A 173 -9.47 0.48 -2.13
C ASP A 173 -9.40 1.20 -3.48
N CYS A 174 -9.41 0.45 -4.58
CA CYS A 174 -9.30 0.99 -5.93
C CYS A 174 -10.48 1.90 -6.32
N GLY A 175 -11.61 1.83 -5.61
CA GLY A 175 -12.70 2.78 -5.81
C GLY A 175 -12.35 4.19 -5.35
N GLU A 176 -11.26 4.40 -4.60
CA GLU A 176 -10.75 5.75 -4.28
C GLU A 176 -10.32 6.52 -5.53
N TYR A 177 -9.94 5.85 -6.62
CA TYR A 177 -9.59 6.52 -7.88
C TYR A 177 -10.75 7.32 -8.48
N LEU A 178 -12.00 6.99 -8.13
CA LEU A 178 -13.20 7.71 -8.57
C LEU A 178 -13.82 8.59 -7.47
N ARG A 179 -13.37 8.44 -6.23
CA ARG A 179 -14.05 9.01 -5.05
C ARG A 179 -13.19 9.97 -4.24
N ASP A 180 -11.87 9.84 -4.30
CA ASP A 180 -10.93 10.62 -3.48
C ASP A 180 -9.77 11.18 -4.34
N GLU A 181 -10.09 11.62 -5.57
CA GLU A 181 -9.12 12.16 -6.53
C GLU A 181 -8.33 13.33 -5.96
N ASP A 182 -8.98 14.24 -5.22
CA ASP A 182 -8.33 15.38 -4.60
C ASP A 182 -7.23 14.96 -3.62
N ASN A 183 -7.51 13.97 -2.78
CA ASN A 183 -6.54 13.51 -1.81
C ASN A 183 -5.43 12.67 -2.47
N LEU A 184 -5.74 11.93 -3.54
CA LEU A 184 -4.74 11.13 -4.27
C LEU A 184 -3.82 12.00 -5.13
N PHE A 185 -4.36 12.99 -5.84
CA PHE A 185 -3.67 13.71 -6.90
C PHE A 185 -3.56 15.23 -6.69
N ALA A 186 -4.42 15.86 -5.90
CA ALA A 186 -4.33 17.31 -5.75
C ALA A 186 -3.05 17.70 -4.98
N THR A 187 -2.43 18.75 -5.52
CA THR A 187 -1.23 19.39 -5.01
C THR A 187 -1.58 20.75 -4.40
N GLY A 188 -2.64 20.78 -3.58
CA GLY A 188 -2.97 21.94 -2.75
C GLY A 188 -1.84 22.34 -1.83
#